data_AF-A0A8S8ZC23-F1
#
_entry.id   AF-A0A8S8ZC23-F1
#
_cell.length_a   1.000
_cell.length_b   1.000
_cell.length_c   1.000
_cell.angle_alpha   90.00
_cell.angle_beta   90.00
_cell.angle_gamma   90.00
#
_symmetry.space_group_name_H-M   'P 1'
#
loop_
_entity.id
_entity.type
_entity.pdbx_description
1 polymer ?
#
loop_
_entity_poly.entity_id
_entity_poly.type
_entity_poly.pdbx_seq_one_letter_code
_entity_poly.pdbx_strand_id
1 'polypeptide(L)'
;MSLEEPLKIHPHVGISIHKPEEEGATQRLYVNCNAGRVLRPLVIIKDGKTLLSNDILEKISKKLISWNDLVRMGVIELLDANEEENCYVTFDDKNTKKFTHMEIFPSAILGAGASIIPYPEHNQSPRNTYESAMAKQSLGFSTPMMNTSTYVRQHFMLYPQTPIVSTRAMNLLGMEERPAGVNCVVAVLPFDGYNIEDAIVLNRSSVDRGLFRTFFYRIYDTEAKQYPGGMRDNFEVPNADDNVRGYKGEKAYRMLEDDGIVATESGVDGGDILIGKTSPPRFMEEYKEFETSGPYRRDTSVGVRPSEHGVVDTVVMTQSNEGGKMYKIVYVI
;
A
#
# COMPACT_ATOMS: atom_id res chain seq x y z
N MET A 1 19.81 -18.35 31.83
CA MET A 1 18.89 -19.23 32.58
C MET A 1 17.51 -18.77 32.16
N SER A 2 16.83 -19.49 31.25
CA SER A 2 15.47 -19.14 30.85
C SER A 2 14.60 -19.26 32.10
N LEU A 3 14.09 -18.13 32.60
CA LEU A 3 13.32 -18.08 33.85
C LEU A 3 11.87 -18.52 33.64
N GLU A 4 11.46 -18.68 32.38
CA GLU A 4 10.15 -19.18 32.00
C GLU A 4 10.16 -20.71 31.91
N GLU A 5 9.65 -21.38 32.95
CA GLU A 5 9.20 -22.76 32.76
C GLU A 5 7.99 -22.74 31.79
N PRO A 6 7.99 -23.56 30.72
CA PRO A 6 7.15 -23.39 29.54
C PRO A 6 5.61 -23.45 29.73
N LEU A 7 5.10 -23.48 30.96
CA LEU A 7 3.68 -23.69 31.26
C LEU A 7 3.08 -22.83 32.38
N LYS A 8 3.86 -22.05 33.14
CA LYS A 8 3.33 -21.32 34.33
C LYS A 8 3.14 -19.83 34.13
N ILE A 9 3.90 -19.22 33.21
CA ILE A 9 3.89 -17.79 32.95
C ILE A 9 3.47 -17.58 31.48
N HIS A 10 2.69 -16.54 31.21
CA HIS A 10 2.26 -16.25 29.85
C HIS A 10 3.50 -15.85 29.01
N PRO A 11 3.72 -16.40 27.79
CA PRO A 11 4.92 -16.17 26.96
C PRO A 11 5.16 -14.72 26.51
N HIS A 12 4.32 -13.79 26.94
CA HIS A 12 4.49 -12.38 26.64
C HIS A 12 5.06 -11.64 27.83
N VAL A 13 5.05 -12.22 29.04
CA VAL A 13 5.62 -11.56 30.22
C VAL A 13 7.12 -11.46 30.02
N GLY A 14 7.70 -10.29 30.26
CA GLY A 14 9.15 -10.12 30.19
C GLY A 14 9.76 -10.23 31.57
N ILE A 15 10.84 -11.00 31.73
CA ILE A 15 11.57 -11.17 32.98
C ILE A 15 13.05 -10.85 32.73
N SER A 16 13.50 -9.70 33.23
CA SER A 16 14.91 -9.31 33.15
C SER A 16 15.54 -9.15 34.52
N ILE A 17 16.81 -9.54 34.63
CA ILE A 17 17.64 -9.38 35.81
C ILE A 17 18.67 -8.29 35.53
N HIS A 18 18.59 -7.21 36.28
CA HIS A 18 19.60 -6.16 36.25
C HIS A 18 20.61 -6.40 37.37
N LYS A 19 21.85 -6.69 36.98
CA LYS A 19 22.99 -6.80 37.89
C LYS A 19 23.85 -5.54 37.75
N PRO A 20 23.85 -4.64 38.76
CA PRO A 20 24.71 -3.46 38.72
C PRO A 20 26.20 -3.85 38.73
N GLU A 21 27.03 -3.02 38.10
CA GLU A 21 28.49 -3.23 38.03
C GLU A 21 29.21 -2.92 39.35
N GLU A 22 28.59 -2.12 40.23
CA GLU A 22 29.16 -1.73 41.51
C GLU A 22 29.14 -2.87 42.54
N GLU A 23 30.28 -3.07 43.20
CA GLU A 23 30.45 -4.10 44.22
C GLU A 23 29.64 -3.73 45.49
N GLY A 24 28.65 -4.57 45.82
CA GLY A 24 27.72 -4.34 46.94
C GLY A 24 26.35 -3.77 46.57
N ALA A 25 26.11 -3.45 45.30
CA ALA A 25 24.80 -2.97 44.84
C ALA A 25 23.76 -4.11 44.70
N THR A 26 22.48 -3.78 44.93
CA THR A 26 21.38 -4.76 44.95
C THR A 26 21.01 -5.22 43.54
N GLN A 27 20.96 -6.53 43.33
CA GLN A 27 20.40 -7.13 42.11
C GLN A 27 18.89 -6.87 42.04
N ARG A 28 18.39 -6.48 40.87
CA ARG A 28 16.97 -6.18 40.65
C ARG A 28 16.37 -7.15 39.64
N LEU A 29 15.19 -7.67 39.96
CA LEU A 29 14.36 -8.45 39.04
C LEU A 29 13.23 -7.54 38.55
N TYR A 30 13.12 -7.38 37.24
CA TYR A 30 12.03 -6.67 36.60
C TYR A 30 11.09 -7.69 35.95
N VAL A 31 9.79 -7.55 36.24
CA VAL A 31 8.74 -8.34 35.62
C VAL A 31 7.79 -7.39 34.92
N ASN A 32 7.76 -7.46 33.59
CA ASN A 32 6.99 -6.56 32.75
C ASN A 32 5.79 -7.29 32.14
N CYS A 33 4.58 -6.85 32.48
CA CYS A 33 3.32 -7.37 31.94
C CYS A 33 2.62 -6.36 31.01
N ASN A 34 3.29 -5.25 30.69
CA ASN A 34 2.70 -4.16 29.92
C ASN A 34 2.60 -4.50 28.42
N ALA A 35 1.53 -4.03 27.79
CA ALA A 35 1.36 -4.07 26.34
C ALA A 35 2.26 -3.05 25.63
N GLY A 36 2.54 -3.29 24.34
CA GLY A 36 3.32 -2.38 23.48
C GLY A 36 4.83 -2.68 23.42
N ARG A 37 5.30 -3.71 24.13
CA ARG A 37 6.67 -4.21 23.98
C ARG A 37 6.84 -4.93 22.65
N VAL A 38 8.01 -4.77 22.05
CA VAL A 38 8.41 -5.49 20.85
C VAL A 38 9.08 -6.78 21.30
N LEU A 39 8.58 -7.91 20.80
CA LEU A 39 9.08 -9.23 21.12
C LEU A 39 9.73 -9.85 19.88
N ARG A 40 10.89 -10.48 20.08
CA ARG A 40 11.64 -11.20 19.05
C ARG A 40 11.64 -12.70 19.38
N PRO A 41 11.16 -13.56 18.48
CA PRO A 41 11.20 -15.00 18.69
C PRO A 41 12.61 -15.56 18.47
N LEU A 42 13.13 -16.32 19.42
CA LEU A 42 14.42 -17.00 19.34
C LEU A 42 14.30 -18.48 19.75
N VAL A 43 15.17 -19.34 19.21
CA VAL A 43 15.20 -20.77 19.56
C VAL A 43 15.97 -20.94 20.86
N ILE A 44 15.41 -21.67 21.82
CA ILE A 44 16.10 -21.95 23.09
C ILE A 44 17.21 -23.00 22.89
N ILE A 45 18.38 -22.72 23.46
CA ILE A 45 19.50 -23.67 23.59
C ILE A 45 19.54 -24.15 25.04
N LYS A 46 19.42 -25.47 25.23
CA LYS A 46 19.53 -26.11 26.55
C LYS A 46 20.64 -27.16 26.53
N ASP A 47 21.52 -27.12 27.53
CA ASP A 47 22.65 -28.05 27.66
C ASP A 47 23.57 -28.09 26.41
N GLY A 48 23.70 -26.96 25.73
CA GLY A 48 24.48 -26.83 24.50
C GLY A 48 23.86 -27.54 23.30
N LYS A 49 22.56 -27.84 23.31
CA LYS A 49 21.82 -28.35 22.14
C LYS A 49 20.60 -27.46 21.87
N THR A 50 20.32 -27.24 20.60
CA THR A 50 19.08 -26.60 20.17
C THR A 50 17.91 -27.53 20.44
N LEU A 51 16.82 -26.99 20.97
CA LEU A 51 15.58 -27.76 21.16
C LEU A 51 14.83 -27.98 19.84
N LEU A 52 15.21 -27.25 18.79
CA LEU A 52 14.70 -27.43 17.43
C LEU A 52 15.37 -28.63 16.75
N SER A 53 14.80 -29.82 16.93
CA SER A 53 15.28 -31.06 16.30
C SER A 53 14.73 -31.26 14.89
N ASN A 54 15.40 -32.10 14.09
CA ASN A 54 14.93 -32.48 12.74
C ASN A 54 13.52 -33.10 12.74
N ASP A 55 13.15 -33.85 13.79
CA ASP A 55 11.80 -34.42 13.94
C ASP A 55 10.74 -33.32 14.10
N ILE A 56 11.05 -32.27 14.86
CA ILE A 56 10.15 -31.10 14.99
C ILE A 56 10.04 -30.38 13.66
N LEU A 57 11.13 -30.21 12.92
CA LEU A 57 11.11 -29.62 11.58
C LEU A 57 10.25 -30.43 10.59
N GLU A 58 10.32 -31.76 10.62
CA GLU A 58 9.44 -32.62 9.82
C GLU A 58 7.97 -32.52 10.23
N LYS A 59 7.69 -32.39 11.53
CA LYS A 59 6.32 -32.19 12.02
C LYS A 59 5.76 -30.82 11.62
N ILE A 60 6.61 -29.78 11.61
CA ILE A 60 6.26 -28.44 11.10
C ILE A 60 5.95 -28.52 9.60
N SER A 61 6.78 -29.22 8.81
CA SER A 61 6.56 -29.33 7.36
C SER A 61 5.26 -30.08 7.01
N LYS A 62 4.90 -31.08 7.82
CA LYS A 62 3.63 -31.81 7.74
C LYS A 62 2.44 -31.05 8.36
N LYS A 63 2.65 -29.82 8.85
CA LYS A 63 1.63 -28.97 9.52
C LYS A 63 0.98 -29.64 10.75
N LEU A 64 1.73 -30.50 11.45
CA LEU A 64 1.26 -31.18 12.67
C LEU A 64 1.47 -30.37 13.94
N ILE A 65 2.43 -29.43 13.92
CA ILE A 65 2.76 -28.55 15.04
C ILE A 65 2.55 -27.11 14.58
N SER A 66 1.81 -26.33 15.37
CA SER A 66 1.62 -24.90 15.12
C SER A 66 2.70 -24.04 15.78
N TRP A 67 2.80 -22.78 15.39
CA TRP A 67 3.69 -21.81 16.04
C TRP A 67 3.44 -21.71 17.55
N ASN A 68 2.17 -21.68 17.96
CA ASN A 68 1.81 -21.59 19.38
C ASN A 68 2.22 -22.83 20.16
N ASP A 69 2.24 -24.01 19.52
CA ASP A 69 2.71 -25.24 20.14
C ASP A 69 4.22 -25.18 20.38
N LEU A 70 5.00 -24.61 19.45
CA LEU A 70 6.45 -24.41 19.62
C LEU A 70 6.77 -23.50 20.81
N VAL A 71 5.99 -22.44 21.00
CA VAL A 71 6.12 -21.54 22.15
C VAL A 71 5.75 -22.28 23.45
N ARG A 72 4.62 -23.01 23.47
CA ARG A 72 4.18 -23.79 24.65
C ARG A 72 5.11 -24.95 24.99
N MET A 73 5.76 -25.55 24.01
CA MET A 73 6.76 -26.60 24.21
C MET A 73 8.09 -26.05 24.73
N GLY A 74 8.27 -24.72 24.76
CA GLY A 74 9.55 -24.08 25.11
C GLY A 74 10.63 -24.33 24.06
N VAL A 75 10.26 -24.51 22.79
CA VAL A 75 11.23 -24.57 21.68
C VAL A 75 11.62 -23.16 21.25
N ILE A 76 10.66 -22.23 21.26
CA ILE A 76 10.82 -20.82 20.93
C ILE A 76 10.43 -19.98 22.14
N GLU A 77 11.28 -19.00 22.47
CA GLU A 77 11.05 -17.97 23.49
C GLU A 77 10.85 -16.61 22.82
N LEU A 78 9.94 -15.80 23.35
CA LEU A 78 9.67 -14.45 22.84
C LEU A 78 10.36 -13.44 23.76
N LEU A 79 11.49 -12.89 23.32
CA LEU A 79 12.29 -11.99 24.14
C LEU A 79 12.00 -10.52 23.84
N ASP A 80 11.86 -9.71 24.89
CA ASP A 80 11.92 -8.25 24.79
C ASP A 80 13.37 -7.73 24.81
N ALA A 81 13.54 -6.44 24.54
CA ALA A 81 14.85 -5.80 24.49
C ALA A 81 15.62 -5.84 25.83
N ASN A 82 14.93 -5.84 26.98
CA ASN A 82 15.59 -5.93 28.28
C ASN A 82 16.01 -7.36 28.62
N GLU A 83 15.24 -8.35 28.14
CA GLU A 83 15.57 -9.77 28.28
C GLU A 83 16.75 -10.16 27.38
N GLU A 84 16.86 -9.54 26.21
CA GLU A 84 17.98 -9.74 25.28
C GLU A 84 19.32 -9.40 25.94
N GLU A 85 19.39 -8.38 26.80
CA GLU A 85 20.59 -8.02 27.60
C GLU A 85 21.06 -9.13 28.55
N ASN A 86 20.17 -10.07 28.90
CA ASN A 86 20.50 -11.22 29.75
C ASN A 86 20.79 -12.50 28.94
N CYS A 87 20.71 -12.43 27.62
CA CYS A 87 20.84 -13.56 26.73
C CYS A 87 22.11 -13.50 25.90
N TYR A 88 22.61 -14.68 25.52
CA TYR A 88 23.66 -14.84 24.53
C TYR A 88 23.07 -15.51 23.31
N VAL A 89 22.95 -14.75 22.21
CA VAL A 89 22.34 -15.20 20.96
C VAL A 89 23.44 -15.60 19.96
N THR A 90 23.32 -16.76 19.34
CA THR A 90 24.18 -17.21 18.21
C THR A 90 23.41 -17.23 16.90
N PHE A 91 24.11 -17.04 15.79
CA PHE A 91 23.57 -17.24 14.43
C PHE A 91 23.81 -18.66 13.90
N ASP A 92 24.78 -19.37 14.47
CA ASP A 92 25.23 -20.68 13.99
C ASP A 92 25.13 -21.75 15.10
N ASP A 93 24.85 -22.98 14.67
CA ASP A 93 24.78 -24.19 15.51
C ASP A 93 26.14 -24.77 15.94
N LYS A 94 27.25 -24.16 15.53
CA LYS A 94 28.59 -24.77 15.70
C LYS A 94 29.14 -24.67 17.13
N ASN A 95 28.77 -23.65 17.91
CA ASN A 95 29.38 -23.34 19.21
C ASN A 95 28.36 -23.05 20.33
N THR A 96 27.30 -23.85 20.42
CA THR A 96 26.13 -23.68 21.30
C THR A 96 26.40 -23.73 22.81
N LYS A 97 27.56 -24.19 23.30
CA LYS A 97 27.82 -24.39 24.75
C LYS A 97 27.79 -23.12 25.59
N LYS A 98 28.02 -21.95 24.98
CA LYS A 98 28.05 -20.64 25.67
C LYS A 98 26.80 -19.80 25.45
N PHE A 99 25.94 -20.21 24.52
CA PHE A 99 24.78 -19.43 24.09
C PHE A 99 23.51 -19.94 24.76
N THR A 100 22.58 -19.02 25.01
CA THR A 100 21.27 -19.33 25.58
C THR A 100 20.22 -19.46 24.49
N HIS A 101 20.39 -18.72 23.39
CA HIS A 101 19.43 -18.64 22.30
C HIS A 101 20.12 -18.70 20.93
N MET A 102 19.35 -19.09 19.92
CA MET A 102 19.76 -19.06 18.51
C MET A 102 18.78 -18.26 17.67
N GLU A 103 19.32 -17.52 16.71
CA GLU A 103 18.56 -16.79 15.70
C GLU A 103 17.82 -17.75 14.77
N ILE A 104 16.50 -17.55 14.59
CA ILE A 104 15.71 -18.36 13.66
C ILE A 104 16.09 -18.05 12.21
N PHE A 105 16.17 -16.76 11.86
CA PHE A 105 16.48 -16.31 10.52
C PHE A 105 17.15 -14.94 10.55
N PRO A 106 18.47 -14.82 10.25
CA PRO A 106 19.19 -13.56 10.37
C PRO A 106 18.61 -12.41 9.54
N SER A 107 18.04 -12.69 8.36
CA SER A 107 17.43 -11.65 7.52
C SER A 107 16.09 -11.12 8.07
N ALA A 108 15.56 -11.68 9.16
CA ALA A 108 14.35 -11.17 9.83
C ALA A 108 14.57 -9.80 10.48
N ILE A 109 15.82 -9.33 10.61
CA ILE A 109 16.14 -7.96 11.01
C ILE A 109 15.66 -6.92 9.99
N LEU A 110 15.48 -7.32 8.72
CA LEU A 110 15.08 -6.42 7.65
C LEU A 110 13.56 -6.18 7.67
N GLY A 111 13.16 -4.92 7.49
CA GLY A 111 11.77 -4.58 7.22
C GLY A 111 11.32 -5.02 5.82
N ALA A 112 10.00 -4.96 5.56
CA ALA A 112 9.41 -5.42 4.30
C ALA A 112 10.01 -4.77 3.03
N GLY A 113 10.41 -3.49 3.10
CA GLY A 113 11.03 -2.81 1.95
C GLY A 113 12.50 -3.17 1.73
N ALA A 114 13.24 -3.52 2.79
CA ALA A 114 14.65 -3.90 2.66
C ALA A 114 14.81 -5.39 2.34
N SER A 115 13.83 -6.22 2.72
CA SER A 115 13.88 -7.66 2.54
C SER A 115 13.65 -8.12 1.09
N ILE A 116 13.14 -7.23 0.23
CA ILE A 116 12.96 -7.49 -1.21
C ILE A 116 14.22 -7.20 -2.03
N ILE A 117 15.21 -6.51 -1.44
CA ILE A 117 16.47 -6.19 -2.10
C ILE A 117 17.26 -7.49 -2.28
N PRO A 118 17.71 -7.84 -3.49
CA PRO A 118 18.58 -8.99 -3.67
C PRO A 118 19.98 -8.68 -3.13
N TYR A 119 20.54 -9.59 -2.32
CA TYR A 119 21.89 -9.50 -1.76
C TYR A 119 22.22 -8.17 -1.05
N PRO A 120 21.39 -7.71 -0.08
CA PRO A 120 21.59 -6.42 0.59
C PRO A 120 22.93 -6.32 1.32
N GLU A 121 23.49 -7.45 1.77
CA GLU A 121 24.80 -7.57 2.42
C GLU A 121 25.99 -7.21 1.50
N HIS A 122 25.80 -7.30 0.18
CA HIS A 122 26.83 -6.95 -0.80
C HIS A 122 26.76 -5.49 -1.26
N ASN A 123 25.82 -4.71 -0.72
CA ASN A 123 25.59 -3.34 -1.13
C ASN A 123 26.00 -2.35 -0.02
N GLN A 124 26.31 -1.12 -0.42
CA GLN A 124 26.60 -0.06 0.54
C GLN A 124 25.31 0.33 1.28
N SER A 125 25.35 0.40 2.61
CA SER A 125 24.17 0.64 3.48
C SER A 125 23.24 1.78 2.98
N PRO A 126 23.72 3.00 2.66
CA PRO A 126 22.90 4.06 2.06
C PRO A 126 22.07 3.65 0.83
N ARG A 127 22.60 2.78 -0.04
CA ARG A 127 21.90 2.33 -1.26
C ARG A 127 20.72 1.42 -0.93
N ASN A 128 20.84 0.60 0.12
CA ASN A 128 19.73 -0.22 0.61
C ASN A 128 18.59 0.65 1.15
N THR A 129 18.93 1.76 1.83
CA THR A 129 17.94 2.72 2.31
C THR A 129 17.22 3.42 1.17
N TYR A 130 17.94 3.81 0.11
CA TYR A 130 17.30 4.39 -1.07
C TYR A 130 16.31 3.44 -1.71
N GLU A 131 16.71 2.19 -1.96
CA GLU A 131 15.81 1.22 -2.59
C GLU A 131 14.58 0.94 -1.74
N SER A 132 14.75 0.82 -0.41
CA SER A 132 13.61 0.62 0.51
C SER A 132 12.58 1.75 0.44
N ALA A 133 13.01 2.98 0.11
CA ALA A 133 12.12 4.12 -0.10
C ALA A 133 11.54 4.14 -1.52
N MET A 134 12.36 3.88 -2.55
CA MET A 134 11.98 3.91 -3.96
C MET A 134 11.03 2.78 -4.33
N ALA A 135 11.18 1.60 -3.73
CA ALA A 135 10.30 0.45 -3.94
C ALA A 135 8.82 0.76 -3.69
N LYS A 136 8.50 1.72 -2.82
CA LYS A 136 7.11 2.17 -2.56
C LYS A 136 6.47 2.88 -3.74
N GLN A 137 7.28 3.40 -4.67
CA GLN A 137 6.85 4.07 -5.89
C GLN A 137 6.81 3.11 -7.08
N SER A 138 7.18 1.84 -6.89
CA SER A 138 7.13 0.84 -7.95
C SER A 138 5.71 0.64 -8.47
N LEU A 139 5.62 0.38 -9.77
CA LEU A 139 4.37 0.06 -10.44
C LEU A 139 4.32 -1.43 -10.71
N GLY A 140 3.14 -2.02 -10.56
CA GLY A 140 2.99 -3.46 -10.64
C GLY A 140 1.54 -3.88 -10.70
N PHE A 141 1.31 -5.13 -10.32
CA PHE A 141 -0.02 -5.65 -10.11
C PHE A 141 -0.43 -5.50 -8.64
N SER A 142 -1.18 -4.44 -8.34
CA SER A 142 -1.54 -4.09 -6.95
C SER A 142 -2.63 -5.00 -6.36
N THR A 143 -3.74 -5.17 -7.08
CA THR A 143 -4.89 -5.95 -6.60
C THR A 143 -5.58 -6.70 -7.74
N PRO A 144 -6.05 -7.94 -7.51
CA PRO A 144 -6.84 -8.69 -8.49
C PRO A 144 -8.24 -8.10 -8.70
N MET A 145 -8.71 -7.25 -7.78
CA MET A 145 -10.04 -6.64 -7.85
C MET A 145 -10.04 -5.36 -8.70
N MET A 146 -9.29 -5.33 -9.80
CA MET A 146 -9.16 -4.15 -10.68
C MET A 146 -10.52 -3.64 -11.15
N ASN A 147 -11.38 -4.53 -11.66
CA ASN A 147 -12.66 -4.16 -12.27
C ASN A 147 -13.67 -3.57 -11.27
N THR A 148 -13.50 -3.82 -9.98
CA THR A 148 -14.39 -3.32 -8.93
C THR A 148 -13.71 -2.29 -8.03
N SER A 149 -12.45 -1.97 -8.31
CA SER A 149 -11.67 -1.10 -7.44
C SER A 149 -12.09 0.35 -7.61
N THR A 150 -12.43 1.00 -6.50
CA THR A 150 -12.78 2.43 -6.50
C THR A 150 -11.67 3.30 -5.89
N TYR A 151 -10.40 3.07 -6.25
CA TYR A 151 -9.31 3.95 -5.81
C TYR A 151 -9.26 5.24 -6.64
N VAL A 152 -8.96 6.37 -5.98
CA VAL A 152 -8.91 7.69 -6.63
C VAL A 152 -7.89 7.75 -7.77
N ARG A 153 -6.75 7.08 -7.60
CA ARG A 153 -5.69 6.94 -8.61
C ARG A 153 -5.09 5.56 -8.51
N GLN A 154 -4.92 4.90 -9.64
CA GLN A 154 -4.30 3.58 -9.68
C GLN A 154 -3.51 3.40 -10.97
N HIS A 155 -2.34 2.77 -10.86
CA HIS A 155 -1.53 2.36 -11.99
C HIS A 155 -1.48 0.83 -12.03
N PHE A 156 -1.65 0.28 -13.22
CA PHE A 156 -1.48 -1.15 -13.47
C PHE A 156 -0.47 -1.36 -14.57
N MET A 157 0.55 -2.15 -14.29
CA MET A 157 1.48 -2.59 -15.31
C MET A 157 0.81 -3.66 -16.20
N LEU A 158 0.96 -3.55 -17.51
CA LEU A 158 0.32 -4.46 -18.46
C LEU A 158 0.92 -5.88 -18.40
N TYR A 159 2.25 -5.97 -18.31
CA TYR A 159 2.98 -7.24 -18.29
C TYR A 159 3.98 -7.31 -17.14
N PRO A 160 3.53 -7.33 -15.88
CA PRO A 160 4.42 -7.45 -14.75
C PRO A 160 5.04 -8.87 -14.73
N GLN A 161 6.31 -8.95 -14.38
CA GLN A 161 7.07 -10.21 -14.38
C GLN A 161 7.66 -10.48 -13.01
N THR A 162 7.66 -11.76 -12.61
CA THR A 162 8.39 -12.20 -11.43
C THR A 162 9.89 -11.99 -11.63
N PRO A 163 10.60 -11.41 -10.66
CA PRO A 163 12.03 -11.21 -10.79
C PRO A 163 12.74 -12.55 -10.91
N ILE A 164 13.79 -12.61 -11.73
CA ILE A 164 14.60 -13.82 -11.90
C ILE A 164 15.32 -14.21 -10.60
N VAL A 165 15.74 -13.21 -9.83
CA VAL A 165 16.37 -13.39 -8.51
C VAL A 165 15.38 -12.92 -7.46
N SER A 166 14.86 -13.85 -6.65
CA SER A 166 13.93 -13.56 -5.55
C SER A 166 14.57 -13.84 -4.19
N THR A 167 14.12 -13.11 -3.17
CA THR A 167 14.46 -13.42 -1.78
C THR A 167 13.36 -14.29 -1.16
N ARG A 168 13.69 -15.05 -0.12
CA ARG A 168 12.67 -15.81 0.64
C ARG A 168 11.56 -14.90 1.19
N ALA A 169 11.90 -13.66 1.54
CA ALA A 169 10.94 -12.68 2.02
C ALA A 169 9.94 -12.26 0.93
N MET A 170 10.34 -12.17 -0.35
CA MET A 170 9.41 -11.87 -1.44
C MET A 170 8.30 -12.92 -1.56
N ASN A 171 8.63 -14.20 -1.38
CA ASN A 171 7.66 -15.28 -1.38
C ASN A 171 6.70 -15.16 -0.18
N LEU A 172 7.23 -14.91 1.02
CA LEU A 172 6.41 -14.68 2.23
C LEU A 172 5.48 -13.47 2.12
N LEU A 173 5.90 -12.43 1.39
CA LEU A 173 5.10 -11.23 1.12
C LEU A 173 4.10 -11.42 -0.04
N GLY A 174 4.15 -12.56 -0.75
CA GLY A 174 3.28 -12.83 -1.91
C GLY A 174 3.60 -11.98 -3.15
N MET A 175 4.82 -11.47 -3.26
CA MET A 175 5.23 -10.63 -4.40
C MET A 175 5.48 -11.44 -5.68
N GLU A 176 5.67 -12.76 -5.57
CA GLU A 176 5.73 -13.64 -6.74
C GLU A 176 4.36 -13.75 -7.45
N GLU A 177 3.26 -13.70 -6.69
CA GLU A 177 1.89 -13.65 -7.25
C GLU A 177 1.50 -12.24 -7.71
N ARG A 178 2.15 -11.22 -7.15
CA ARG A 178 1.87 -9.79 -7.41
C ARG A 178 3.16 -9.03 -7.74
N PRO A 179 3.79 -9.31 -8.90
CA PRO A 179 5.06 -8.69 -9.25
C PRO A 179 4.92 -7.17 -9.50
N ALA A 180 5.99 -6.45 -9.16
CA ALA A 180 6.10 -5.00 -9.28
C ALA A 180 7.32 -4.60 -10.12
N GLY A 181 7.34 -5.05 -11.38
CA GLY A 181 8.42 -4.73 -12.32
C GLY A 181 8.41 -5.65 -13.54
N VAL A 182 9.42 -5.49 -14.39
CA VAL A 182 9.71 -6.35 -15.54
C VAL A 182 11.19 -6.70 -15.58
N ASN A 183 11.52 -7.89 -16.08
CA ASN A 183 12.91 -8.25 -16.31
C ASN A 183 13.39 -7.63 -17.62
N CYS A 184 14.48 -6.87 -17.54
CA CYS A 184 15.10 -6.21 -18.69
C CYS A 184 16.47 -6.81 -18.99
N VAL A 185 16.81 -6.90 -20.27
CA VAL A 185 18.21 -7.13 -20.68
C VAL A 185 18.92 -5.79 -20.61
N VAL A 186 19.90 -5.68 -19.71
CA VAL A 186 20.65 -4.44 -19.46
C VAL A 186 22.08 -4.59 -20.00
N ALA A 187 22.53 -3.59 -20.76
CA ALA A 187 23.91 -3.50 -21.24
C ALA A 187 24.58 -2.28 -20.59
N VAL A 188 25.72 -2.49 -19.91
CA VAL A 188 26.49 -1.43 -19.25
C VAL A 188 27.63 -1.01 -20.18
N LEU A 189 27.41 0.05 -20.95
CA LEU A 189 28.39 0.59 -21.90
C LEU A 189 28.12 2.08 -22.16
N PRO A 190 29.15 2.89 -22.50
CA PRO A 190 28.94 4.24 -22.99
C PRO A 190 28.27 4.21 -24.37
N PHE A 191 27.15 4.93 -24.55
CA PHE A 191 26.41 4.95 -25.81
C PHE A 191 26.13 6.38 -26.27
N ASP A 192 26.87 6.84 -27.28
CA ASP A 192 26.70 8.13 -27.98
C ASP A 192 26.55 9.38 -27.08
N GLY A 193 26.94 9.29 -25.81
CA GLY A 193 26.79 10.38 -24.83
C GLY A 193 25.36 10.60 -24.31
N TYR A 194 24.38 9.78 -24.70
CA TYR A 194 23.00 9.93 -24.24
C TYR A 194 22.72 9.30 -22.87
N ASN A 195 23.65 8.52 -22.32
CA ASN A 195 23.55 7.87 -21.02
C ASN A 195 24.48 8.49 -19.96
N ILE A 196 24.68 9.81 -20.00
CA ILE A 196 25.42 10.57 -18.99
C ILE A 196 24.52 10.94 -17.80
N GLU A 197 25.13 11.17 -16.62
CA GLU A 197 24.46 11.71 -15.42
C GLU A 197 23.11 11.03 -15.10
N ASP A 198 23.15 9.71 -14.85
CA ASP A 198 22.00 8.84 -14.51
C ASP A 198 20.93 8.67 -15.61
N ALA A 199 21.16 9.18 -16.82
CA ALA A 199 20.30 8.92 -17.96
C ALA A 199 20.43 7.47 -18.47
N ILE A 200 19.29 6.88 -18.85
CA ILE A 200 19.21 5.52 -19.40
C ILE A 200 18.64 5.59 -20.82
N VAL A 201 19.28 4.89 -21.75
CA VAL A 201 18.78 4.75 -23.13
C VAL A 201 17.93 3.49 -23.22
N LEU A 202 16.69 3.63 -23.68
CA LEU A 202 15.76 2.52 -23.86
C LEU A 202 15.68 2.10 -25.33
N ASN A 203 15.52 0.79 -25.56
CA ASN A 203 15.27 0.27 -26.91
C ASN A 203 13.84 0.62 -27.34
N ARG A 204 13.73 1.50 -28.36
CA ARG A 204 12.44 1.92 -28.92
C ARG A 204 11.57 0.74 -29.36
N SER A 205 12.13 -0.27 -30.03
CA SER A 205 11.37 -1.44 -30.48
C SER A 205 10.80 -2.24 -29.31
N SER A 206 11.49 -2.29 -28.16
CA SER A 206 10.96 -2.92 -26.95
C SER A 206 9.81 -2.12 -26.35
N VAL A 207 9.91 -0.79 -26.33
CA VAL A 207 8.83 0.10 -25.86
C VAL A 207 7.60 -0.02 -26.75
N ASP A 208 7.78 -0.05 -28.07
CA ASP A 208 6.69 -0.22 -29.04
C ASP A 208 5.96 -1.57 -28.86
N ARG A 209 6.67 -2.61 -28.42
CA ARG A 209 6.11 -3.92 -28.07
C ARG A 209 5.45 -3.98 -26.68
N GLY A 210 5.48 -2.88 -25.90
CA GLY A 210 4.79 -2.78 -24.62
C GLY A 210 5.68 -2.86 -23.38
N LEU A 211 7.01 -2.76 -23.51
CA LEU A 211 7.91 -2.65 -22.35
C LEU A 211 7.50 -1.46 -21.48
N PHE A 212 7.30 -1.68 -20.18
CA PHE A 212 6.84 -0.68 -19.20
C PHE A 212 5.49 -0.01 -19.48
N ARG A 213 4.64 -0.56 -20.37
CA ARG A 213 3.30 -0.02 -20.59
C ARG A 213 2.44 -0.20 -19.33
N THR A 214 1.74 0.86 -18.95
CA THR A 214 0.84 0.86 -17.79
C THR A 214 -0.50 1.49 -18.15
N PHE A 215 -1.58 1.04 -17.53
CA PHE A 215 -2.86 1.73 -17.51
C PHE A 215 -2.95 2.63 -16.29
N PHE A 216 -3.48 3.84 -16.47
CA PHE A 216 -3.76 4.75 -15.38
C PHE A 216 -5.25 4.95 -15.20
N TYR A 217 -5.76 4.55 -14.04
CA TYR A 217 -7.15 4.71 -13.64
C TYR A 217 -7.28 5.91 -12.72
N ARG A 218 -8.33 6.70 -12.93
CA ARG A 218 -8.73 7.78 -12.04
C ARG A 218 -10.23 7.79 -11.85
N ILE A 219 -10.65 8.18 -10.65
CA ILE A 219 -12.06 8.37 -10.34
C ILE A 219 -12.39 9.84 -10.19
N TYR A 220 -13.50 10.23 -10.82
CA TYR A 220 -14.18 11.48 -10.61
C TYR A 220 -15.52 11.20 -9.93
N ASP A 221 -15.73 11.75 -8.75
CA ASP A 221 -16.94 11.55 -7.97
C ASP A 221 -17.61 12.87 -7.61
N THR A 222 -18.94 12.82 -7.51
CA THR A 222 -19.74 13.92 -6.99
C THR A 222 -21.07 13.39 -6.47
N GLU A 223 -21.59 14.07 -5.45
CA GLU A 223 -22.88 13.76 -4.84
C GLU A 223 -23.84 14.94 -5.01
N ALA A 224 -25.12 14.65 -5.10
CA ALA A 224 -26.17 15.65 -5.05
C ALA A 224 -26.42 16.06 -3.60
N LYS A 225 -25.96 17.25 -3.22
CA LYS A 225 -26.12 17.77 -1.86
C LYS A 225 -27.51 18.34 -1.67
N GLN A 226 -28.05 18.14 -0.47
CA GLN A 226 -29.25 18.83 -0.03
C GLN A 226 -28.87 20.06 0.80
N TYR A 227 -29.43 21.20 0.43
CA TYR A 227 -29.21 22.47 1.10
C TYR A 227 -30.37 22.81 2.05
N PRO A 228 -30.12 23.64 3.08
CA PRO A 228 -31.18 24.22 3.90
C PRO A 228 -32.23 24.91 3.01
N GLY A 229 -33.51 24.72 3.32
CA GLY A 229 -34.61 25.23 2.48
C GLY A 229 -35.10 24.26 1.40
N GLY A 230 -34.65 22.99 1.42
CA GLY A 230 -35.16 21.94 0.54
C GLY A 230 -34.59 21.96 -0.88
N MET A 231 -33.74 22.93 -1.21
CA MET A 231 -33.02 22.98 -2.48
C MET A 231 -32.02 21.83 -2.57
N ARG A 232 -31.85 21.28 -3.78
CA ARG A 232 -30.93 20.18 -4.06
C ARG A 232 -30.12 20.46 -5.32
N ASP A 233 -28.94 19.88 -5.36
CA ASP A 233 -28.18 19.74 -6.59
C ASP A 233 -28.92 18.82 -7.57
N ASN A 234 -28.91 19.18 -8.85
CA ASN A 234 -29.46 18.37 -9.92
C ASN A 234 -28.33 17.89 -10.84
N PHE A 235 -28.43 16.63 -11.26
CA PHE A 235 -27.66 16.10 -12.38
C PHE A 235 -28.50 16.34 -13.64
N GLU A 236 -27.99 17.19 -14.51
CA GLU A 236 -28.64 17.61 -15.74
C GLU A 236 -27.58 18.21 -16.67
N VAL A 237 -27.84 18.22 -17.97
CA VAL A 237 -27.02 18.94 -18.95
C VAL A 237 -27.34 20.43 -18.84
N PRO A 238 -26.39 21.30 -18.43
CA PRO A 238 -26.63 22.72 -18.40
C PRO A 238 -26.83 23.27 -19.82
N ASN A 239 -27.87 24.06 -20.07
CA ASN A 239 -28.07 24.73 -21.34
C ASN A 239 -27.64 26.21 -21.30
N ALA A 240 -27.37 26.77 -22.47
CA ALA A 240 -27.06 28.20 -22.62
C ALA A 240 -28.28 29.11 -22.35
N ASP A 241 -29.49 28.60 -22.61
CA ASP A 241 -30.74 29.33 -22.43
C ASP A 241 -31.23 29.31 -20.96
N ASP A 242 -30.72 28.36 -20.16
CA ASP A 242 -31.01 28.29 -18.75
C ASP A 242 -30.24 29.39 -18.00
N ASN A 243 -30.83 29.95 -16.93
CA ASN A 243 -30.21 30.96 -16.08
C ASN A 243 -29.09 30.34 -15.20
N VAL A 244 -28.06 29.75 -15.82
CA VAL A 244 -26.95 29.03 -15.20
C VAL A 244 -25.67 29.83 -15.28
N ARG A 245 -25.20 30.30 -14.12
CA ARG A 245 -23.94 31.02 -13.99
C ARG A 245 -22.76 30.05 -14.07
N GLY A 246 -21.83 30.34 -14.98
CA GLY A 246 -20.58 29.57 -15.12
C GLY A 246 -20.63 28.47 -16.20
N TYR A 247 -21.61 28.53 -17.10
CA TYR A 247 -21.68 27.68 -18.28
C TYR A 247 -20.37 27.69 -19.09
N LYS A 248 -19.85 26.49 -19.38
CA LYS A 248 -18.53 26.28 -20.00
C LYS A 248 -18.58 26.17 -21.53
N GLY A 249 -19.74 26.42 -22.13
CA GLY A 249 -19.97 26.31 -23.58
C GLY A 249 -20.39 24.91 -24.03
N GLU A 250 -21.17 24.84 -25.10
CA GLU A 250 -21.83 23.61 -25.58
C GLU A 250 -20.85 22.48 -25.88
N LYS A 251 -19.68 22.83 -26.42
CA LYS A 251 -18.62 21.87 -26.73
C LYS A 251 -18.17 21.06 -25.52
N ALA A 252 -18.20 21.64 -24.31
CA ALA A 252 -17.73 20.96 -23.10
C ALA A 252 -18.72 19.87 -22.63
N TYR A 253 -20.01 20.01 -22.93
CA TYR A 253 -21.07 19.10 -22.47
C TYR A 253 -21.51 18.09 -23.54
N ARG A 254 -20.91 18.14 -24.73
CA ARG A 254 -21.25 17.30 -25.90
C ARG A 254 -21.26 15.79 -25.66
N MET A 255 -20.55 15.32 -24.63
CA MET A 255 -20.43 13.89 -24.31
C MET A 255 -21.41 13.44 -23.21
N LEU A 256 -22.20 14.36 -22.64
CA LEU A 256 -23.20 14.02 -21.64
C LEU A 256 -24.47 13.49 -22.31
N GLU A 257 -25.06 12.46 -21.71
CA GLU A 257 -26.38 11.96 -22.03
C GLU A 257 -27.48 12.79 -21.35
N ASP A 258 -28.75 12.47 -21.61
CA ASP A 258 -29.92 13.20 -21.11
C ASP A 258 -29.99 13.26 -19.57
N ASP A 259 -29.34 12.33 -18.87
CA ASP A 259 -29.24 12.29 -17.41
C ASP A 259 -28.13 13.20 -16.83
N GLY A 260 -27.39 13.90 -17.70
CA GLY A 260 -26.27 14.76 -17.35
C GLY A 260 -24.97 14.01 -17.08
N ILE A 261 -24.86 12.72 -17.45
CA ILE A 261 -23.69 11.88 -17.21
C ILE A 261 -23.09 11.44 -18.54
N VAL A 262 -21.76 11.32 -18.60
CA VAL A 262 -21.07 10.78 -19.78
C VAL A 262 -21.34 9.28 -19.96
N ALA A 263 -21.49 8.83 -21.20
CA ALA A 263 -21.65 7.41 -21.52
C ALA A 263 -20.35 6.62 -21.29
N THR A 264 -20.46 5.35 -20.92
CA THR A 264 -19.32 4.41 -20.91
C THR A 264 -18.70 4.29 -22.30
N GLU A 265 -17.40 4.03 -22.37
CA GLU A 265 -16.61 3.91 -23.60
C GLU A 265 -16.44 5.23 -24.39
N SER A 266 -16.89 6.36 -23.85
CA SER A 266 -16.68 7.67 -24.46
C SER A 266 -15.23 8.13 -24.34
N GLY A 267 -14.61 8.47 -25.47
CA GLY A 267 -13.30 9.12 -25.50
C GLY A 267 -13.41 10.60 -25.13
N VAL A 268 -12.72 11.02 -24.08
CA VAL A 268 -12.81 12.38 -23.52
C VAL A 268 -11.45 13.02 -23.41
N ASP A 269 -11.39 14.31 -23.75
CA ASP A 269 -10.19 15.12 -23.73
C ASP A 269 -10.23 16.14 -22.58
N GLY A 270 -9.07 16.73 -22.29
CA GLY A 270 -8.94 17.79 -21.30
C GLY A 270 -9.91 18.94 -21.56
N GLY A 271 -10.79 19.21 -20.58
CA GLY A 271 -11.81 20.26 -20.66
C GLY A 271 -13.23 19.73 -20.94
N ASP A 272 -13.39 18.48 -21.37
CA ASP A 272 -14.71 17.85 -21.47
C ASP A 272 -15.32 17.60 -20.08
N ILE A 273 -16.64 17.70 -19.98
CA ILE A 273 -17.40 17.46 -18.76
C ILE A 273 -17.83 16.00 -18.67
N LEU A 274 -17.58 15.38 -17.52
CA LEU A 274 -17.97 14.00 -17.22
C LEU A 274 -19.30 13.92 -16.47
N ILE A 275 -19.56 14.90 -15.60
CA ILE A 275 -20.77 14.98 -14.76
C ILE A 275 -21.31 16.40 -14.84
N GLY A 276 -22.40 16.56 -15.57
CA GLY A 276 -23.25 17.75 -15.58
C GLY A 276 -23.94 17.92 -14.23
N LYS A 277 -23.67 19.04 -13.56
CA LYS A 277 -24.22 19.32 -12.24
C LYS A 277 -24.54 20.80 -12.10
N THR A 278 -25.77 21.09 -11.69
CA THR A 278 -26.20 22.44 -11.34
C THR A 278 -26.51 22.52 -9.84
N SER A 279 -26.05 23.58 -9.20
CA SER A 279 -26.26 23.84 -7.78
C SER A 279 -27.08 25.11 -7.56
N PRO A 280 -27.87 25.20 -6.48
CA PRO A 280 -28.49 26.45 -6.06
C PRO A 280 -27.43 27.51 -5.69
N PRO A 281 -27.80 28.80 -5.68
CA PRO A 281 -26.88 29.89 -5.32
C PRO A 281 -26.41 29.76 -3.86
N ARG A 282 -25.14 30.10 -3.59
CA ARG A 282 -24.53 30.00 -2.25
C ARG A 282 -25.09 30.99 -1.23
N PHE A 283 -25.55 32.13 -1.70
CA PHE A 283 -26.17 33.17 -0.89
C PHE A 283 -27.59 33.34 -1.41
N MET A 284 -28.59 33.16 -0.56
CA MET A 284 -29.92 33.67 -0.86
C MET A 284 -29.84 35.19 -0.73
N GLU A 285 -29.77 35.89 -1.86
CA GLU A 285 -30.13 37.30 -1.87
C GLU A 285 -31.63 37.39 -1.57
N GLU A 286 -32.03 38.25 -0.64
CA GLU A 286 -33.44 38.57 -0.43
C GLU A 286 -34.00 39.16 -1.73
N TYR A 287 -34.87 38.40 -2.39
CA TYR A 287 -35.46 38.83 -3.66
C TYR A 287 -36.32 40.08 -3.46
N LYS A 288 -36.09 41.09 -4.31
CA LYS A 288 -37.12 42.09 -4.62
C LYS A 288 -38.13 41.43 -5.54
N GLU A 289 -39.42 41.61 -5.27
CA GLU A 289 -40.59 40.94 -5.88
C GLU A 289 -40.77 41.05 -7.41
N PHE A 290 -39.76 41.45 -8.20
CA PHE A 290 -39.90 41.87 -9.60
C PHE A 290 -38.95 41.19 -10.61
N GLU A 291 -38.36 40.04 -10.31
CA GLU A 291 -37.64 39.25 -11.34
C GLU A 291 -38.46 38.04 -11.81
N THR A 292 -38.84 38.06 -13.10
CA THR A 292 -39.65 37.02 -13.78
C THR A 292 -38.87 35.72 -14.04
N SER A 293 -37.54 35.77 -13.98
CA SER A 293 -36.68 34.60 -14.17
C SER A 293 -36.42 33.97 -12.80
N GLY A 294 -36.66 32.66 -12.67
CA GLY A 294 -36.41 31.94 -11.42
C GLY A 294 -34.97 32.08 -10.91
N PRO A 295 -34.69 31.60 -9.69
CA PRO A 295 -33.36 31.72 -9.08
C PRO A 295 -32.27 31.18 -10.01
N TYR A 296 -31.24 31.98 -10.26
CA TYR A 296 -30.11 31.53 -11.09
C TYR A 296 -29.44 30.33 -10.43
N ARG A 297 -29.12 29.31 -11.23
CA ARG A 297 -28.34 28.16 -10.79
C ARG A 297 -26.87 28.39 -11.11
N ARG A 298 -25.98 27.63 -10.48
CA ARG A 298 -24.55 27.67 -10.76
C ARG A 298 -24.11 26.35 -11.35
N ASP A 299 -23.30 26.40 -12.40
CA ASP A 299 -22.61 25.23 -12.90
C ASP A 299 -21.53 24.77 -11.89
N THR A 300 -21.71 23.55 -11.37
CA THR A 300 -20.78 22.85 -10.50
C THR A 300 -20.34 21.51 -11.10
N SER A 301 -20.44 21.40 -12.44
CA SER A 301 -20.08 20.22 -13.21
C SER A 301 -18.61 19.83 -13.06
N VAL A 302 -18.37 18.52 -13.05
CA VAL A 302 -17.04 17.91 -12.94
C VAL A 302 -16.53 17.55 -14.32
N GLY A 303 -15.34 18.06 -14.66
CA GLY A 303 -14.69 17.80 -15.95
C GLY A 303 -13.31 17.16 -15.80
N VAL A 304 -12.84 16.64 -16.92
CA VAL A 304 -11.49 16.07 -17.06
C VAL A 304 -10.44 17.17 -16.84
N ARG A 305 -9.29 16.81 -16.28
CA ARG A 305 -8.21 17.78 -16.12
C ARG A 305 -7.67 18.18 -17.49
N PRO A 306 -7.27 19.45 -17.72
CA PRO A 306 -6.80 19.91 -19.02
C PRO A 306 -5.62 19.13 -19.63
N SER A 307 -4.82 18.46 -18.80
CA SER A 307 -3.64 17.71 -19.20
C SER A 307 -3.89 16.20 -19.43
N GLU A 308 -5.13 15.73 -19.26
CA GLU A 308 -5.48 14.30 -19.29
C GLU A 308 -6.40 14.01 -20.48
N HIS A 309 -6.22 12.85 -21.12
CA HIS A 309 -7.00 12.34 -22.25
C HIS A 309 -7.08 10.81 -22.13
N GLY A 310 -8.15 10.20 -22.63
CA GLY A 310 -8.46 8.80 -22.28
C GLY A 310 -9.94 8.45 -22.49
N VAL A 311 -10.36 7.33 -21.93
CA VAL A 311 -11.69 6.75 -22.15
C VAL A 311 -12.41 6.50 -20.83
N VAL A 312 -13.71 6.76 -20.81
CA VAL A 312 -14.57 6.40 -19.67
C VAL A 312 -14.73 4.88 -19.64
N ASP A 313 -14.30 4.25 -18.55
CA ASP A 313 -14.35 2.79 -18.37
C ASP A 313 -15.66 2.36 -17.73
N THR A 314 -15.95 2.86 -16.54
CA THR A 314 -17.12 2.45 -15.75
C THR A 314 -17.81 3.65 -15.11
N VAL A 315 -19.14 3.72 -15.23
CA VAL A 315 -19.97 4.70 -14.53
C VAL A 315 -20.77 3.97 -13.45
N VAL A 316 -20.61 4.40 -12.20
CA VAL A 316 -21.31 3.82 -11.04
C VAL A 316 -22.24 4.87 -10.45
N MET A 317 -23.53 4.56 -10.43
CA MET A 317 -24.55 5.33 -9.74
C MET A 317 -24.88 4.67 -8.40
N THR A 318 -24.84 5.44 -7.32
CA THR A 318 -25.12 4.98 -5.97
C THR A 318 -25.81 6.08 -5.16
N GLN A 319 -26.04 5.83 -3.87
CA GLN A 319 -26.65 6.77 -2.95
C GLN A 319 -25.65 7.15 -1.85
N SER A 320 -25.57 8.43 -1.51
CA SER A 320 -24.79 8.91 -0.37
C SER A 320 -25.46 8.51 0.94
N ASN A 321 -24.73 8.60 2.05
CA ASN A 321 -25.29 8.34 3.39
C ASN A 321 -26.47 9.27 3.74
N GLU A 322 -26.54 10.44 3.11
CA GLU A 322 -27.61 11.43 3.29
C GLU A 322 -28.82 11.17 2.36
N GLY A 323 -28.78 10.09 1.57
CA GLY A 323 -29.85 9.73 0.65
C GLY A 323 -29.78 10.45 -0.70
N GLY A 324 -28.77 11.28 -0.95
CA GLY A 324 -28.56 11.97 -2.23
C GLY A 324 -28.03 11.02 -3.30
N LYS A 325 -28.39 11.25 -4.57
CA LYS A 325 -27.78 10.52 -5.70
C LYS A 325 -26.28 10.85 -5.78
N MET A 326 -25.44 9.86 -6.04
CA MET A 326 -24.00 10.00 -6.20
C MET A 326 -23.55 9.26 -7.45
N TYR A 327 -22.68 9.90 -8.22
CA TYR A 327 -22.04 9.30 -9.38
C TYR A 327 -20.53 9.20 -9.15
N LYS A 328 -19.96 8.07 -9.53
CA LYS A 328 -18.53 7.82 -9.60
C LYS A 328 -18.19 7.35 -11.00
N ILE A 329 -17.31 8.08 -11.66
CA ILE A 329 -16.85 7.78 -13.01
C ILE A 329 -15.41 7.33 -12.93
N VAL A 330 -15.16 6.10 -13.36
CA VAL A 330 -13.84 5.52 -13.54
C VAL A 330 -13.40 5.79 -14.97
N TYR A 331 -12.21 6.37 -15.09
CA TYR A 331 -11.63 6.82 -16.34
C TYR A 331 -10.22 6.25 -16.50
N VAL A 332 -9.87 5.82 -17.72
CA VAL A 332 -8.62 5.13 -18.06
C VAL A 332 -7.82 5.89 -19.11
N ILE A 333 -6.52 6.00 -18.86
CA ILE A 333 -5.48 6.52 -19.76
C ILE A 333 -4.54 5.40 -20.18
#